data_AF-A0A540M012-F1
#
_entry.id   AF-A0A540M012-F1
#
_cell.length_a   1.000
_cell.length_b   1.000
_cell.length_c   1.000
_cell.angle_alpha   90.00
_cell.angle_beta   90.00
_cell.angle_gamma   90.00
#
_symmetry.space_group_name_H-M   'P 1'
#
loop_
_entity.id
_entity.type
_entity.pdbx_description
1 polymer ?
#
loop_
_entity_poly.entity_id
_entity_poly.type
_entity_poly.pdbx_seq_one_letter_code
_entity_poly.pdbx_strand_id
1 'polypeptide(L)'
;MGTTRVMKEFLTYRNPGPLFLPKGKGFGHPTDTPIVLPSWLSEDEVNYYAAKFDKTGFTGGINYYRNLDINWELTAPWTGAQVKVPVKFVVGDQDLVYNSLGAQDFIHEGGFKKYVPLLEEVVVLEGVAHFLQQEKPDEISKHIHVFLKKFH
;
A
#
# COMPACT_ATOMS: atom_id res chain seq x y z
N MET A 1 -6.37 -15.41 17.47
CA MET A 1 -6.37 -15.20 16.00
C MET A 1 -5.06 -15.76 15.45
N GLY A 2 -5.11 -16.74 14.54
CA GLY A 2 -3.90 -17.32 13.93
C GLY A 2 -3.35 -16.47 12.79
N THR A 3 -2.08 -16.63 12.45
CA THR A 3 -1.39 -15.82 11.43
C THR A 3 -2.05 -15.91 10.05
N THR A 4 -2.51 -17.10 9.63
CA THR A 4 -3.28 -17.26 8.39
C THR A 4 -4.51 -16.35 8.37
N ARG A 5 -5.26 -16.27 9.48
CA ARG A 5 -6.42 -15.36 9.57
C ARG A 5 -5.99 -13.90 9.43
N VAL A 6 -4.92 -13.49 10.11
CA VAL A 6 -4.37 -12.13 9.99
C VAL A 6 -4.02 -11.81 8.54
N MET A 7 -3.36 -12.73 7.84
CA MET A 7 -2.97 -12.53 6.45
C MET A 7 -4.17 -12.45 5.51
N LYS A 8 -5.22 -13.26 5.73
CA LYS A 8 -6.48 -13.12 4.98
C LYS A 8 -7.07 -11.73 5.17
N GLU A 9 -7.30 -11.32 6.42
CA GLU A 9 -7.87 -9.99 6.72
C GLU A 9 -7.07 -8.85 6.10
N PHE A 10 -5.74 -8.92 6.20
CA PHE A 10 -4.84 -7.90 5.71
C PHE A 10 -4.82 -7.82 4.19
N LEU A 11 -4.65 -8.96 3.50
CA LEU A 11 -4.55 -9.00 2.04
C LEU A 11 -5.91 -8.74 1.36
N THR A 12 -7.03 -9.02 2.04
CA THR A 12 -8.36 -8.74 1.53
C THR A 12 -8.96 -7.44 2.06
N TYR A 13 -8.18 -6.59 2.74
CA TYR A 13 -8.68 -5.31 3.25
C TYR A 13 -8.96 -4.36 2.08
N ARG A 14 -10.24 -4.00 1.90
CA ARG A 14 -10.71 -3.13 0.81
C ARG A 14 -11.52 -1.93 1.29
N ASN A 15 -11.56 -1.66 2.60
CA ASN A 15 -12.17 -0.42 3.07
C ASN A 15 -11.23 0.74 2.66
N PRO A 16 -11.70 1.69 1.84
CA PRO A 16 -10.88 2.83 1.42
C PRO A 16 -10.58 3.79 2.59
N GLY A 17 -11.17 3.60 3.76
CA GLY A 17 -10.81 4.38 4.95
C GLY A 17 -9.48 3.95 5.59
N PRO A 18 -8.87 4.82 6.42
CA PRO A 18 -7.68 4.49 7.19
C PRO A 18 -7.84 3.18 7.98
N LEU A 19 -6.77 2.38 8.01
CA LEU A 19 -6.76 1.14 8.78
C LEU A 19 -6.81 1.45 10.28
N PHE A 20 -7.95 1.17 10.91
CA PHE A 20 -8.15 1.28 12.35
C PHE A 20 -8.34 -0.10 12.96
N LEU A 21 -7.45 -0.48 13.89
CA LEU A 21 -7.48 -1.77 14.57
C LEU A 21 -7.77 -1.57 16.06
N PRO A 22 -9.06 -1.48 16.47
CA PRO A 22 -9.40 -1.30 17.88
C PRO A 22 -8.84 -2.44 18.73
N LYS A 23 -8.40 -2.10 19.95
CA LYS A 23 -7.88 -3.08 20.90
C LYS A 23 -8.89 -4.21 21.12
N GLY A 24 -8.46 -5.44 20.87
CA GLY A 24 -9.29 -6.64 21.03
C GLY A 24 -10.26 -6.92 19.88
N LYS A 25 -10.38 -6.05 18.87
CA LYS A 25 -11.27 -6.24 17.70
C LYS A 25 -10.54 -6.53 16.39
N GLY A 26 -9.24 -6.27 16.31
CA GLY A 26 -8.47 -6.51 15.08
C GLY A 26 -9.09 -5.77 13.90
N PHE A 27 -9.34 -6.49 12.80
CA PHE A 27 -9.94 -5.97 11.57
C PHE A 27 -11.47 -5.82 11.64
N GLY A 28 -12.10 -6.09 12.78
CA GLY A 28 -13.53 -5.86 13.01
C GLY A 28 -14.44 -7.03 12.64
N HIS A 29 -13.98 -8.01 11.86
CA HIS A 29 -14.74 -9.22 11.56
C HIS A 29 -14.73 -10.21 12.74
N PRO A 30 -15.84 -10.92 13.02
CA PRO A 30 -15.86 -12.03 13.95
C PRO A 30 -14.87 -13.14 13.53
N THR A 31 -14.17 -13.73 14.49
CA THR A 31 -13.07 -14.68 14.22
C THR A 31 -13.50 -16.00 13.57
N ASP A 32 -14.78 -16.33 13.68
CA ASP A 32 -15.45 -17.52 13.15
C ASP A 32 -16.04 -17.31 11.74
N THR A 33 -16.18 -16.07 11.28
CA THR A 33 -16.73 -15.76 9.95
C THR A 33 -15.71 -16.08 8.86
N PRO A 34 -15.97 -16.97 7.89
CA PRO A 34 -15.03 -17.27 6.81
C PRO A 34 -14.69 -16.02 5.98
N ILE A 35 -13.42 -15.90 5.57
CA ILE A 35 -13.00 -14.87 4.60
C ILE A 35 -12.95 -15.51 3.23
N VAL A 36 -13.74 -14.98 2.31
CA VAL A 36 -13.71 -15.37 0.89
C VAL A 36 -12.54 -14.64 0.24
N LEU A 37 -11.62 -15.40 -0.35
CA LEU A 37 -10.48 -14.83 -1.05
C LEU A 37 -10.92 -14.30 -2.43
N PRO A 38 -10.39 -13.14 -2.87
CA PRO A 38 -10.62 -12.65 -4.21
C PRO A 38 -9.92 -13.55 -5.25
N SER A 39 -10.34 -13.47 -6.51
CA SER A 39 -9.81 -14.33 -7.58
C SER A 39 -8.32 -14.19 -7.84
N TRP A 40 -7.70 -13.08 -7.41
CA TRP A 40 -6.27 -12.82 -7.55
C TRP A 40 -5.43 -13.39 -6.40
N LEU A 41 -6.04 -13.94 -5.35
CA LEU A 41 -5.34 -14.45 -4.16
C LEU A 41 -5.77 -15.89 -3.85
N SER A 42 -4.82 -16.81 -3.89
CA SER A 42 -5.03 -18.21 -3.55
C SER A 42 -4.80 -18.51 -2.06
N GLU A 43 -5.34 -19.65 -1.59
CA GLU A 43 -5.05 -20.16 -0.24
C GLU A 43 -3.55 -20.46 -0.05
N ASP A 44 -2.88 -20.96 -1.09
CA ASP A 44 -1.45 -21.28 -1.04
C ASP A 44 -0.59 -20.02 -0.85
N GLU A 45 -0.94 -18.91 -1.49
CA GLU A 45 -0.25 -17.63 -1.31
C GLU A 45 -0.47 -17.06 0.10
N VAL A 46 -1.71 -17.12 0.61
CA VAL A 46 -1.99 -16.74 2.00
C VAL A 46 -1.16 -17.57 2.98
N ASN A 47 -1.11 -18.89 2.77
CA ASN A 47 -0.34 -19.81 3.60
C ASN A 47 1.16 -19.56 3.49
N TYR A 48 1.65 -19.20 2.31
CA TYR A 48 3.04 -18.78 2.12
C TYR A 48 3.38 -17.58 3.00
N TYR A 49 2.59 -16.50 2.96
CA TYR A 49 2.81 -15.33 3.82
C TYR A 49 2.68 -15.69 5.29
N ALA A 50 1.66 -16.46 5.66
CA ALA A 50 1.41 -16.86 7.04
C ALA A 50 2.60 -17.64 7.62
N ALA A 51 3.15 -18.61 6.88
CA ALA A 51 4.31 -19.38 7.31
C ALA A 51 5.56 -18.51 7.53
N LYS A 52 5.73 -17.42 6.77
CA LYS A 52 6.82 -16.46 7.02
C LYS A 52 6.59 -15.70 8.32
N PHE A 53 5.39 -15.14 8.52
CA PHE A 53 5.06 -14.37 9.72
C PHE A 53 4.95 -15.22 10.98
N ASP A 54 4.62 -16.51 10.88
CA ASP A 54 4.70 -17.45 12.01
C ASP A 54 6.14 -17.61 12.50
N LYS A 55 7.12 -17.60 11.58
CA LYS A 55 8.54 -17.70 11.92
C LYS A 55 9.13 -16.38 12.44
N THR A 56 8.77 -15.25 11.84
CA THR A 56 9.42 -13.95 12.13
C THR A 56 8.65 -13.09 13.12
N GLY A 57 7.36 -13.36 13.30
CA GLY A 57 6.43 -12.41 13.91
C GLY A 57 6.24 -11.14 13.07
N PHE A 58 5.43 -10.22 13.59
CA PHE A 58 5.10 -8.93 12.94
C PHE A 58 5.94 -7.75 13.43
N THR A 59 6.71 -7.92 14.50
CA THR A 59 7.44 -6.83 15.18
C THR A 59 8.35 -6.07 14.23
N GLY A 60 9.07 -6.77 13.33
CA GLY A 60 9.96 -6.13 12.35
C GLY A 60 9.22 -5.15 11.44
N GLY A 61 8.11 -5.59 10.83
CA GLY A 61 7.28 -4.72 9.98
C GLY A 61 6.64 -3.57 10.76
N ILE A 62 6.13 -3.84 11.98
CA ILE A 62 5.52 -2.81 12.83
C ILE A 62 6.54 -1.76 13.28
N ASN A 63 7.81 -2.13 13.45
CA ASN A 63 8.85 -1.19 13.86
C ASN A 63 9.07 -0.05 12.85
N TYR A 64 8.75 -0.21 11.57
CA TYR A 64 8.79 0.89 10.60
C TYR A 64 7.81 2.01 11.00
N TYR A 65 6.61 1.66 11.43
CA TYR A 65 5.60 2.61 11.89
C TYR A 65 6.00 3.27 13.21
N ARG A 66 6.66 2.53 14.12
CA ARG A 66 7.17 3.07 15.39
C ARG A 66 8.27 4.12 15.21
N ASN A 67 8.91 4.15 14.04
CA ASN A 67 9.99 5.09 13.73
C ASN A 67 9.50 6.27 12.87
N LEU A 68 8.20 6.44 12.60
CA LEU A 68 7.74 7.56 11.77
C LEU A 68 8.15 8.92 12.34
N ASP A 69 8.02 9.13 13.65
CA ASP A 69 8.39 10.39 14.31
C ASP A 69 9.91 10.63 14.23
N ILE A 70 10.73 9.61 14.52
CA ILE A 70 12.20 9.71 14.43
C ILE A 70 12.64 9.91 12.97
N ASN A 71 12.02 9.24 12.01
CA ASN A 71 12.30 9.45 10.59
C ASN A 71 11.98 10.89 10.18
N TRP A 72 10.88 11.46 10.69
CA TRP A 72 10.55 12.88 10.46
C TRP A 72 11.62 13.81 11.03
N GLU A 73 12.09 13.59 12.26
CA GLU A 73 13.18 14.39 12.87
C GLU A 73 14.48 14.25 12.08
N LEU A 74 14.89 13.02 11.77
CA LEU A 74 16.12 12.73 11.05
C LEU A 74 16.10 13.25 9.62
N THR A 75 14.92 13.39 9.01
CA THR A 75 14.78 13.94 7.66
C THR A 75 14.69 15.46 7.62
N ALA A 76 14.81 16.16 8.76
CA ALA A 76 14.82 17.62 8.83
C ALA A 76 15.82 18.30 7.87
N PRO A 77 17.05 17.78 7.61
CA PRO A 77 17.98 18.38 6.65
C PRO A 77 17.44 18.46 5.21
N TRP A 78 16.44 17.65 4.85
CA TRP A 78 15.82 17.64 3.53
C TRP A 78 14.50 18.40 3.48
N THR A 79 14.19 19.20 4.50
CA THR A 79 12.98 20.03 4.51
C THR A 79 12.94 20.94 3.27
N GLY A 80 11.86 20.81 2.49
CA GLY A 80 11.67 21.59 1.26
C GLY A 80 12.46 21.10 0.05
N ALA A 81 13.29 20.06 0.18
CA ALA A 81 14.03 19.49 -0.94
C ALA A 81 13.07 18.86 -1.98
N GLN A 82 13.49 18.89 -3.24
CA GLN A 82 12.78 18.23 -4.34
C GLN A 82 13.41 16.90 -4.70
N VAL A 83 12.58 15.92 -5.05
CA VAL A 83 13.01 14.66 -5.67
C VAL A 83 13.13 14.88 -7.18
N LYS A 84 14.35 14.88 -7.71
CA LYS A 84 14.65 15.16 -9.13
C LYS A 84 14.90 13.89 -9.97
N VAL A 85 14.34 12.77 -9.55
CA VAL A 85 14.32 11.52 -10.34
C VAL A 85 13.01 11.51 -11.15
N PRO A 86 12.99 11.05 -12.41
CA PRO A 86 11.75 10.80 -13.13
C PRO A 86 10.85 9.83 -12.36
N VAL A 87 9.57 10.17 -12.20
CA VAL A 87 8.61 9.35 -11.41
C VAL A 87 7.35 9.10 -12.22
N LYS A 88 6.86 7.86 -12.16
CA LYS A 88 5.47 7.51 -12.47
C LYS A 88 4.82 6.98 -11.21
N PHE A 89 3.67 7.54 -10.85
CA PHE A 89 2.90 7.12 -9.68
C PHE A 89 1.65 6.37 -10.12
N VAL A 90 1.41 5.20 -9.53
CA VAL A 90 0.26 4.34 -9.83
C VAL A 90 -0.40 3.95 -8.52
N VAL A 91 -1.71 4.11 -8.43
CA VAL A 91 -2.50 3.83 -7.23
C VAL A 91 -3.88 3.29 -7.61
N GLY A 92 -4.50 2.50 -6.73
CA GLY A 92 -5.91 2.11 -6.88
C GLY A 92 -6.86 3.15 -6.31
N ASP A 93 -8.04 3.31 -6.91
CA ASP A 93 -9.09 4.22 -6.42
C ASP A 93 -9.68 3.80 -5.07
N GLN A 94 -9.58 2.52 -4.70
CA GLN A 94 -10.00 1.96 -3.42
C GLN A 94 -8.84 1.80 -2.43
N ASP A 95 -7.64 2.29 -2.75
CA ASP A 95 -6.50 2.25 -1.84
C ASP A 95 -6.76 3.15 -0.62
N LEU A 96 -6.57 2.60 0.59
CA LEU A 96 -6.76 3.33 1.84
C LEU A 96 -5.85 4.56 2.00
N VAL A 97 -4.66 4.54 1.40
CA VAL A 97 -3.70 5.65 1.43
C VAL A 97 -4.16 6.74 0.48
N TYR A 98 -4.64 6.38 -0.71
CA TYR A 98 -5.19 7.34 -1.66
C TYR A 98 -6.41 8.07 -1.10
N ASN A 99 -7.20 7.39 -0.27
CA ASN A 99 -8.40 7.93 0.38
C ASN A 99 -8.12 8.45 1.81
N SER A 100 -6.86 8.53 2.22
CA SER A 100 -6.49 9.17 3.50
C SER A 100 -6.57 10.69 3.40
N LEU A 101 -6.71 11.35 4.56
CA LEU A 101 -6.97 12.79 4.64
C LEU A 101 -5.90 13.61 3.91
N GLY A 102 -6.33 14.37 2.89
CA GLY A 102 -5.47 15.27 2.10
C GLY A 102 -4.59 14.58 1.05
N ALA A 103 -4.66 13.26 0.89
CA ALA A 103 -3.81 12.55 -0.07
C ALA A 103 -4.18 12.88 -1.52
N GLN A 104 -5.48 12.88 -1.87
CA GLN A 104 -5.92 13.22 -3.23
C GLN A 104 -5.59 14.68 -3.58
N ASP A 105 -5.85 15.62 -2.68
CA ASP A 105 -5.52 17.03 -2.86
C ASP A 105 -4.01 17.19 -3.09
N PHE A 106 -3.18 16.54 -2.27
CA PHE A 106 -1.72 16.57 -2.46
C PHE A 106 -1.32 16.02 -3.83
N ILE A 107 -1.88 14.89 -4.25
CA ILE A 107 -1.55 14.21 -5.51
C ILE A 107 -1.98 15.05 -6.72
N HIS A 108 -3.20 15.58 -6.71
CA HIS A 108 -3.86 16.16 -7.89
C HIS A 108 -3.84 17.69 -7.94
N GLU A 109 -3.79 18.38 -6.80
CA GLU A 109 -3.82 19.86 -6.73
C GLU A 109 -2.41 20.48 -6.72
N GLY A 110 -1.43 19.76 -7.27
CA GLY A 110 -0.07 20.27 -7.54
C GLY A 110 0.92 20.16 -6.38
N GLY A 111 0.49 19.72 -5.19
CA GLY A 111 1.38 19.44 -4.06
C GLY A 111 2.47 18.44 -4.43
N PHE A 112 2.10 17.32 -5.05
CA PHE A 112 3.02 16.26 -5.42
C PHE A 112 4.00 16.71 -6.52
N LYS A 113 3.49 17.37 -7.56
CA LYS A 113 4.31 17.92 -8.65
C LYS A 113 5.28 19.01 -8.18
N LYS A 114 4.93 19.79 -7.14
CA LYS A 114 5.82 20.78 -6.51
C LYS A 114 7.07 20.15 -5.90
N TYR A 115 6.92 19.02 -5.21
CA TYR A 115 8.05 18.31 -4.57
C TYR A 115 8.73 17.29 -5.49
N VAL A 116 8.04 16.83 -6.53
CA VAL A 116 8.56 15.90 -7.55
C VAL A 116 8.40 16.51 -8.94
N PRO A 117 9.26 17.47 -9.33
CA PRO A 117 9.10 18.21 -10.59
C PRO A 117 9.13 17.32 -11.84
N LEU A 118 9.79 16.16 -11.77
CA LEU A 118 9.85 15.18 -12.86
C LEU A 118 8.80 14.05 -12.74
N LEU A 119 7.72 14.26 -11.97
CA LEU A 119 6.55 13.38 -11.98
C LEU A 119 5.90 13.42 -13.37
N GLU A 120 5.96 12.34 -14.13
CA GLU A 120 5.44 12.27 -15.49
C GLU A 120 3.93 12.01 -15.53
N GLU A 121 3.45 11.09 -14.69
CA GLU A 121 2.09 10.58 -14.77
C GLU A 121 1.62 10.08 -13.41
N VAL A 122 0.36 10.39 -13.09
CA VAL A 122 -0.41 9.82 -11.99
C VAL A 122 -1.48 8.94 -12.61
N VAL A 123 -1.44 7.64 -12.33
CA VAL A 123 -2.43 6.66 -12.79
C VAL A 123 -3.28 6.24 -11.60
N VAL A 124 -4.60 6.38 -11.74
CA VAL A 124 -5.57 5.89 -10.77
C VAL A 124 -6.33 4.72 -11.42
N LEU A 125 -6.16 3.52 -10.86
CA LEU A 125 -6.78 2.30 -11.36
C LEU A 125 -8.16 2.11 -10.73
N GLU A 126 -9.20 2.02 -11.56
CA GLU A 126 -10.58 1.85 -11.12
C GLU A 126 -10.83 0.45 -10.54
N GLY A 127 -11.50 0.39 -9.39
CA GLY A 127 -11.86 -0.84 -8.70
C GLY A 127 -10.68 -1.58 -8.06
N VAL A 128 -9.52 -0.94 -7.89
CA VAL A 128 -8.29 -1.58 -7.37
C VAL A 128 -8.00 -1.07 -5.97
N ALA A 129 -7.68 -1.99 -5.06
CA ALA A 129 -7.35 -1.67 -3.67
C ALA A 129 -5.82 -1.54 -3.48
N HIS A 130 -5.33 -1.85 -2.28
CA HIS A 130 -3.95 -1.57 -1.88
C HIS A 130 -2.89 -2.43 -2.59
N PHE A 131 -3.19 -3.70 -2.87
CA PHE A 131 -2.23 -4.65 -3.46
C PHE A 131 -2.32 -4.67 -4.99
N LEU A 132 -2.28 -3.49 -5.63
CA LEU A 132 -2.49 -3.30 -7.08
C LEU A 132 -1.62 -4.20 -7.97
N GLN A 133 -0.39 -4.50 -7.57
CA GLN A 133 0.51 -5.40 -8.29
C GLN A 133 0.09 -6.87 -8.23
N GLN A 134 -0.68 -7.28 -7.23
CA GLN A 134 -1.28 -8.62 -7.16
C GLN A 134 -2.66 -8.65 -7.81
N GLU A 135 -3.44 -7.57 -7.68
CA GLU A 135 -4.79 -7.49 -8.24
C GLU A 135 -4.80 -7.28 -9.77
N LYS A 136 -3.86 -6.50 -10.31
CA LYS A 136 -3.72 -6.17 -11.74
C LYS A 136 -2.27 -6.35 -12.25
N PRO A 137 -1.67 -7.55 -12.11
CA PRO A 137 -0.24 -7.76 -12.38
C PRO A 137 0.18 -7.39 -13.81
N ASP A 138 -0.65 -7.69 -14.81
CA ASP A 138 -0.37 -7.38 -16.23
C ASP A 138 -0.38 -5.88 -16.51
N GLU A 139 -1.34 -5.16 -15.92
CA GLU A 139 -1.48 -3.71 -16.08
C GLU A 139 -0.30 -2.97 -15.42
N ILE A 140 0.08 -3.40 -14.22
CA ILE A 140 1.26 -2.86 -13.52
C ILE A 140 2.54 -3.17 -14.27
N SER A 141 2.71 -4.40 -14.75
CA SER A 141 3.86 -4.79 -15.57
C SER A 141 3.98 -3.94 -16.83
N LYS A 142 2.85 -3.65 -17.49
CA LYS A 142 2.78 -2.75 -18.65
C LYS A 142 3.18 -1.32 -18.29
N HIS A 143 2.69 -0.76 -17.18
CA HIS A 143 3.06 0.57 -16.73
C HIS A 143 4.56 0.69 -16.45
N ILE A 144 5.14 -0.29 -15.76
CA ILE A 144 6.58 -0.36 -15.48
C ILE A 144 7.36 -0.42 -16.79
N HIS A 145 6.99 -1.34 -17.69
CA HIS A 145 7.70 -1.54 -18.94
C HIS A 145 7.69 -0.29 -19.82
N VAL A 146 6.52 0.35 -20.00
CA VAL A 146 6.37 1.57 -20.81
C VAL A 146 7.17 2.72 -20.21
N PHE A 147 7.20 2.87 -18.89
CA PHE A 147 7.98 3.91 -18.23
C PHE A 147 9.48 3.72 -18.44
N LEU A 148 10.00 2.51 -18.17
CA LEU A 148 11.44 2.21 -18.31
C LEU A 148 11.95 2.32 -19.75
N LYS A 149 11.09 2.03 -20.75
CA LYS A 149 11.41 2.18 -22.17
C LYS A 149 11.67 3.62 -22.61
N LYS A 150 11.36 4.64 -21.81
CA LYS A 150 11.69 6.04 -22.13
C LYS A 150 13.16 6.36 -21.89
N PHE A 151 13.88 5.52 -21.16
CA PHE A 151 15.27 5.73 -20.75
C PHE A 151 16.27 4.78 -21.41
N HIS A 152 15.80 3.96 -22.36
CA HIS A 152 16.58 2.99 -23.15
C HIS A 152 16.29 3.22 -24.64
#